data_AF-A0A5J6QQJ9-F1
#
_entry.id   AF-A0A5J6QQJ9-F1
#
_cell.length_a   1.000
_cell.length_b   1.000
_cell.length_c   1.000
_cell.angle_alpha   90.00
_cell.angle_beta   90.00
_cell.angle_gamma   90.00
#
_symmetry.space_group_name_H-M   'P 1'
#
loop_
_entity.id
_entity.type
_entity.pdbx_description
1 polymer ?
#
loop_
_entity_poly.entity_id
_entity_poly.type
_entity_poly.pdbx_seq_one_letter_code
_entity_poly.pdbx_strand_id
1 'polypeptide(L)' 'MDRETLAVLADLIERAATALETHGFARESIVLANPTRELILLAGEFLVEQAADRFPVLDPYVASSTDGTITLVLDIQKTR' A
#
# COMPACT_ATOMS: atom_id res chain seq x y z
N MET A 1 -0.53 -11.40 -10.87
CA MET A 1 -0.93 -11.57 -9.45
C MET A 1 -2.14 -12.47 -9.38
N ASP A 2 -2.17 -13.39 -8.41
CA ASP A 2 -3.34 -14.22 -8.13
C ASP A 2 -4.41 -13.45 -7.33
N ARG A 3 -5.58 -14.08 -7.18
CA ARG A 3 -6.75 -13.48 -6.50
C ARG A 3 -6.55 -13.29 -5.00
N GLU A 4 -5.79 -14.16 -4.34
CA GLU A 4 -5.54 -14.08 -2.91
C GLU A 4 -4.67 -12.86 -2.60
N THR A 5 -3.59 -12.69 -3.35
CA THR A 5 -2.72 -11.51 -3.29
C THR A 5 -3.52 -10.23 -3.50
N LEU A 6 -4.38 -10.19 -4.53
CA LEU A 6 -5.24 -9.02 -4.78
C LEU A 6 -6.18 -8.71 -3.61
N ALA A 7 -6.76 -9.74 -2.98
CA ALA A 7 -7.65 -9.55 -1.84
C ALA A 7 -6.92 -8.95 -0.63
N VAL A 8 -5.69 -9.42 -0.36
CA VAL A 8 -4.87 -8.90 0.74
C VAL A 8 -4.41 -7.46 0.48
N LEU A 9 -4.07 -7.12 -0.78
CA LEU A 9 -3.73 -5.74 -1.16
C LEU A 9 -4.92 -4.79 -1.04
N ALA A 10 -6.12 -5.25 -1.41
CA ALA A 10 -7.35 -4.47 -1.24
C ALA A 10 -7.65 -4.22 0.26
N ASP A 11 -7.53 -5.24 1.10
CA ASP A 11 -7.69 -5.10 2.56
C ASP A 11 -6.67 -4.11 3.16
N LEU A 12 -5.43 -4.13 2.67
CA LEU A 12 -4.42 -3.15 3.06
C LEU A 12 -4.85 -1.70 2.75
N ILE A 13 -5.44 -1.46 1.57
CA ILE A 13 -5.94 -0.13 1.18
C ILE A 13 -7.08 0.31 2.10
N GLU A 14 -8.03 -0.59 2.44
CA GLU A 14 -9.14 -0.25 3.35
C GLU A 14 -8.67 0.07 4.77
N ARG A 15 -7.69 -0.70 5.29
CA ARG A 15 -7.07 -0.40 6.59
C ARG A 15 -6.36 0.95 6.56
N ALA A 16 -5.63 1.24 5.49
CA ALA A 16 -4.97 2.53 5.31
C ALA A 16 -5.98 3.69 5.21
N ALA A 17 -7.10 3.49 4.51
CA ALA A 17 -8.20 4.47 4.44
C ALA A 17 -8.75 4.79 5.84
N THR A 18 -9.01 3.75 6.63
CA THR A 18 -9.53 3.89 8.00
C THR A 18 -8.55 4.63 8.91
N ALA A 19 -7.26 4.29 8.83
CA ALA A 19 -6.21 4.95 9.60
C ALA A 19 -6.08 6.43 9.19
N LEU A 20 -6.11 6.72 7.89
CA LEU A 20 -6.06 8.07 7.35
C LEU A 20 -7.23 8.93 7.84
N GLU A 21 -8.46 8.40 7.82
CA GLU A 21 -9.65 9.13 8.32
C GLU A 21 -9.56 9.42 9.82
N THR A 22 -8.96 8.50 10.59
CA THR A 22 -8.87 8.59 12.05
C THR A 22 -7.72 9.51 12.50
N HIS A 23 -6.58 9.48 11.80
CA HIS A 23 -5.33 10.07 12.27
C HIS A 23 -4.77 11.16 11.35
N GLY A 24 -5.33 11.32 10.14
CA GLY A 24 -4.80 12.21 9.10
C GLY A 24 -3.54 11.67 8.41
N PHE A 25 -3.09 10.46 8.75
CA PHE A 25 -2.01 9.73 8.08
C PHE A 25 -2.28 8.22 8.16
N ALA A 26 -1.68 7.44 7.27
CA ALA A 26 -1.69 5.98 7.36
C ALA A 26 -0.32 5.38 7.08
N ARG A 27 0.00 4.31 7.82
CA ARG A 27 1.16 3.46 7.58
C ARG A 27 0.79 2.03 7.92
N GLU A 28 0.35 1.28 6.91
CA GLU A 28 -0.15 -0.07 7.08
C GLU A 28 0.75 -1.07 6.37
N SER A 29 0.84 -2.30 6.89
CA SER A 29 1.72 -3.33 6.33
C SER A 29 1.04 -4.69 6.19
N ILE A 30 1.53 -5.46 5.23
CA ILE A 30 1.23 -6.88 5.02
C ILE A 30 2.50 -7.65 4.74
N VAL A 31 2.43 -8.97 4.87
CA VAL A 31 3.44 -9.89 4.36
C VAL A 31 2.82 -10.67 3.21
N LEU A 32 3.46 -10.64 2.04
CA LEU A 32 3.02 -11.44 0.90
C LEU A 32 3.35 -12.92 1.11
N ALA A 33 2.43 -13.80 0.73
CA ALA A 33 2.72 -15.23 0.66
C ALA A 33 3.66 -15.51 -0.53
N ASN A 34 4.70 -16.30 -0.30
CA ASN A 34 5.70 -16.67 -1.32
C ASN A 34 6.28 -15.47 -2.10
N PRO A 35 6.91 -14.50 -1.40
CA PRO A 35 7.33 -13.26 -2.01
C PRO A 35 8.45 -13.50 -3.02
N THR A 36 8.17 -13.20 -4.29
CA THR A 36 9.20 -13.04 -5.31
C THR A 36 9.46 -11.55 -5.53
N ARG A 37 10.64 -11.22 -6.06
CA ARG A 37 10.96 -9.83 -6.42
C ARG A 37 9.93 -9.24 -7.38
N GLU A 38 9.48 -10.03 -8.35
CA GLU A 38 8.45 -9.62 -9.31
C GLU A 38 7.10 -9.36 -8.63
N LEU A 39 6.68 -10.24 -7.71
CA LEU A 39 5.44 -10.07 -6.99
C LEU A 39 5.46 -8.82 -6.10
N ILE A 40 6.58 -8.56 -5.41
CA ILE A 40 6.74 -7.36 -4.58
C ILE A 40 6.62 -6.09 -5.42
N LEU A 41 7.26 -6.05 -6.59
CA LEU A 41 7.20 -4.91 -7.49
C LEU A 41 5.77 -4.67 -7.99
N LEU A 42 5.11 -5.72 -8.52
CA LEU A 42 3.74 -5.63 -9.01
C LEU A 42 2.74 -5.22 -7.92
N ALA A 43 2.90 -5.75 -6.71
CA ALA A 43 2.06 -5.37 -5.58
C ALA A 43 2.28 -3.91 -5.17
N GLY A 44 3.53 -3.42 -5.20
CA GLY A 44 3.85 -2.04 -4.93
C GLY A 44 3.24 -1.08 -5.95
N GLU A 45 3.40 -1.37 -7.24
CA GLU A 45 2.81 -0.59 -8.34
C GLU A 45 1.28 -0.54 -8.21
N PHE A 46 0.64 -1.70 -7.99
CA PHE A 46 -0.80 -1.79 -7.79
C PHE A 46 -1.28 -0.91 -6.62
N LEU A 47 -0.61 -0.97 -5.47
CA LEU A 47 -1.01 -0.20 -4.30
C LEU A 47 -0.87 1.32 -4.53
N VAL A 48 0.21 1.75 -5.19
CA VAL A 48 0.41 3.17 -5.52
C VAL A 48 -0.67 3.66 -6.48
N GLU A 49 -0.94 2.92 -7.55
CA GLU A 49 -1.98 3.28 -8.52
C GLU A 49 -3.36 3.38 -7.86
N GLN A 50 -3.76 2.35 -7.11
CA GLN A 50 -5.05 2.36 -6.43
C GLN A 50 -5.16 3.44 -5.36
N ALA A 51 -4.08 3.71 -4.61
CA ALA A 51 -4.06 4.77 -3.62
C ALA A 51 -4.12 6.16 -4.27
N ALA A 52 -3.43 6.37 -5.39
CA ALA A 52 -3.44 7.64 -6.12
C ALA A 52 -4.83 7.93 -6.72
N ASP A 53 -5.49 6.90 -7.27
CA ASP A 53 -6.85 7.02 -7.79
C ASP A 53 -7.87 7.35 -6.69
N ARG A 54 -7.73 6.70 -5.52
CA ARG A 54 -8.66 6.87 -4.40
C ARG A 54 -8.41 8.14 -3.58
N PHE A 55 -7.14 8.55 -3.45
CA PHE A 55 -6.71 9.67 -2.61
C PHE A 55 -5.88 10.67 -3.43
N PRO A 56 -6.49 11.39 -4.41
CA PRO A 56 -5.76 12.21 -5.38
C PRO A 56 -5.04 13.43 -4.79
N VAL A 57 -5.26 13.73 -3.51
CA VAL A 57 -4.62 14.84 -2.78
C VAL A 57 -3.42 14.40 -1.93
N LEU A 58 -3.14 13.10 -1.92
CA LEU A 58 -2.03 12.51 -1.17
C LEU A 58 -0.90 12.13 -2.12
N ASP A 59 0.28 11.90 -1.53
CA ASP A 59 1.42 11.32 -2.23
C ASP A 59 1.68 9.91 -1.67
N PRO A 60 0.97 8.89 -2.19
CA PRO A 60 1.10 7.54 -1.70
C PRO A 60 2.47 6.97 -2.10
N TYR A 61 3.13 6.30 -1.16
CA TYR A 61 4.32 5.52 -1.48
C TYR A 61 4.28 4.16 -0.81
N VAL A 62 5.03 3.23 -1.40
CA VAL A 62 5.18 1.89 -0.90
C VAL A 62 6.64 1.64 -0.54
N ALA A 63 6.86 1.14 0.67
CA ALA A 63 8.13 0.54 1.07
C ALA A 63 8.00 -0.98 1.06
N SER A 64 9.08 -1.66 0.70
CA SER A 64 9.11 -3.13 0.70
C SER A 64 10.44 -3.67 1.20
N SER A 65 10.41 -4.84 1.82
CA SER A 65 11.61 -5.58 2.24
C SER A 65 11.72 -6.95 1.56
N THR A 66 12.91 -7.54 1.63
CA THR A 66 13.25 -8.82 1.00
C THR A 66 12.51 -10.02 1.59
N ASP A 67 11.90 -9.87 2.77
CA ASP A 67 11.06 -10.88 3.41
C ASP A 67 9.60 -10.86 2.90
N GLY A 68 9.28 -10.00 1.94
CA GLY A 68 7.93 -9.88 1.40
C GLY A 68 7.01 -8.93 2.16
N THR A 69 7.53 -8.21 3.16
CA THR A 69 6.74 -7.15 3.80
C THR A 69 6.56 -5.99 2.83
N ILE A 70 5.32 -5.54 2.69
CA ILE A 70 4.94 -4.35 1.93
C ILE A 70 4.23 -3.40 2.89
N THR A 71 4.67 -2.15 2.90
CA THR A 71 4.08 -1.07 3.69
C THR A 71 3.53 0.00 2.76
N LEU A 72 2.23 0.26 2.84
CA LEU A 72 1.58 1.40 2.20
C LEU A 72 1.58 2.57 3.16
N VAL A 73 2.06 3.72 2.68
CA VAL A 73 2.04 4.98 3.42
C VAL A 73 1.19 5.99 2.66
N LEU A 74 0.21 6.55 3.37
CA LEU A 74 -0.63 7.64 2.88
C LEU A 74 -0.34 8.86 3.75
N ASP A 75 0.34 9.84 3.17
CA ASP A 75 0.66 11.10 3.83
C ASP A 75 0.29 12.26 2.93
N ILE A 76 -0.15 13.36 3.55
CA ILE A 76 -0.25 14.64 2.88
C ILE A 76 1.18 15.17 2.87
N GLN A 77 1.96 14.85 1.83
CA GLN A 77 3.19 15.59 1.60
C GLN A 77 2.84 17.05 1.34
N LYS A 78 2.74 17.85 2.41
CA LYS A 78 3.17 19.24 2.35
C LYS A 78 4.67 19.15 2.11
N THR A 79 5.09 19.17 0.85
CA THR A 79 6.44 19.60 0.46
C THR A 79 6.89 20.67 1.45
N ARG A 80 7.86 20.31 2.30
CA ARG A 80 8.59 21.22 3.15
C ARG A 80 10.04 21.15 2.74
#